data_AF-A0A965RNL9-F1
#
_entry.id   AF-A0A965RNL9-F1
#
_cell.length_a   1.000
_cell.length_b   1.000
_cell.length_c   1.000
_cell.angle_alpha   90.00
_cell.angle_beta   90.00
_cell.angle_gamma   90.00
#
_symmetry.space_group_name_H-M   'P 1'
#
loop_
_entity.id
_entity.type
_entity.pdbx_description
1 polymer ?
#
loop_
_entity_poly.entity_id
_entity_poly.type
_entity_poly.pdbx_seq_one_letter_code
_entity_poly.pdbx_strand_id
1 'polypeptide(L)'
;MENDQNQGIDYNAVLADLLAKRDTIDKMIDGVRSFIGQTSVKPVEKATINDVIKNDTFFGLSVPDAIRKLMGMKRKPLTPAEIAQFLEEGGITHSSVSFVNTVGSVLHRLAKTDGGVVLVKRGQYGLIEWYPGYKRKNGKKGSDDAKENQEEEV
;
A
#
# COMPACT_ATOMS: atom_id res chain seq x y z
N MET A 1 -57.43 12.92 25.43
CA MET A 1 -57.76 13.39 24.07
C MET A 1 -56.69 14.40 23.74
N GLU A 2 -55.51 13.92 23.34
CA GLU A 2 -55.12 13.66 21.94
C GLU A 2 -54.24 14.84 21.49
N ASN A 3 -52.91 14.72 21.64
CA ASN A 3 -51.96 15.57 20.92
C ASN A 3 -51.29 14.67 19.88
N ASP A 4 -52.01 14.44 18.79
CA ASP A 4 -51.57 13.67 17.63
C ASP A 4 -50.56 14.52 16.83
N GLN A 5 -49.27 14.26 17.03
CA GLN A 5 -48.19 14.86 16.26
C GLN A 5 -48.09 14.18 14.90
N ASN A 6 -49.08 14.40 14.02
CA ASN A 6 -48.97 14.04 12.61
C ASN A 6 -48.18 15.13 11.87
N GLN A 7 -46.85 15.11 12.03
CA GLN A 7 -45.97 15.91 11.18
C GLN A 7 -45.93 15.30 9.79
N GLY A 8 -46.87 15.71 8.95
CA GLY A 8 -46.81 15.45 7.52
C GLY A 8 -45.46 15.91 6.99
N ILE A 9 -44.71 15.00 6.37
CA ILE A 9 -43.39 15.28 5.81
C ILE A 9 -43.54 16.46 4.84
N ASP A 10 -42.85 17.57 5.10
CA ASP A 10 -42.82 18.71 4.20
C ASP A 10 -41.95 18.37 2.98
N TYR A 11 -42.58 17.77 1.97
CA TYR A 11 -41.94 17.36 0.73
C TYR A 11 -41.31 18.54 -0.03
N ASN A 12 -41.76 19.78 0.17
CA ASN A 12 -41.16 20.94 -0.47
C ASN A 12 -39.80 21.28 0.16
N ALA A 13 -39.71 21.20 1.49
CA ALA A 13 -38.43 21.38 2.18
C ALA A 13 -37.43 20.26 1.81
N VAL A 14 -37.90 19.02 1.71
CA VAL A 14 -37.08 17.88 1.27
C VAL A 14 -36.62 18.05 -0.17
N LEU A 15 -37.49 18.52 -1.07
CA LEU A 15 -37.13 18.79 -2.46
C LEU A 15 -36.06 19.88 -2.59
N ALA A 16 -36.15 20.95 -1.79
CA ALA A 16 -35.15 22.02 -1.79
C ALA A 16 -33.77 21.52 -1.34
N ASP A 17 -33.72 20.68 -0.29
CA ASP A 17 -32.48 20.05 0.18
C ASP A 17 -31.88 19.10 -0.88
N LEU A 18 -32.72 18.32 -1.56
CA LEU A 18 -32.29 17.43 -2.64
C LEU A 18 -31.71 18.21 -3.83
N LEU A 19 -32.31 19.35 -4.20
CA LEU A 19 -31.79 20.21 -5.25
C LEU A 19 -30.45 20.83 -4.85
N ALA A 20 -30.30 21.31 -3.61
CA ALA A 20 -29.03 21.85 -3.12
C ALA A 20 -27.89 20.80 -3.12
N LYS A 21 -28.22 19.55 -2.76
CA LYS A 21 -27.29 18.42 -2.83
C LYS A 21 -26.90 18.07 -4.27
N ARG A 22 -27.85 18.08 -5.20
CA ARG A 22 -27.56 17.91 -6.64
C ARG A 22 -26.58 18.97 -7.12
N ASP A 23 -26.86 20.25 -6.86
CA ASP A 23 -26.02 21.36 -7.30
C ASP A 23 -24.59 21.28 -6.70
N THR A 24 -24.48 20.73 -5.48
CA THR A 24 -23.19 20.46 -4.84
C THR A 24 -22.42 19.35 -5.58
N ILE A 25 -23.08 18.26 -5.92
CA ILE A 25 -22.49 17.15 -6.69
C ILE A 25 -22.04 17.64 -8.07
N ASP A 26 -22.84 18.46 -8.75
CA ASP A 26 -22.50 19.02 -10.06
C ASP A 26 -21.23 19.89 -9.99
N LYS A 27 -21.10 20.74 -8.96
CA LYS A 27 -19.88 21.53 -8.73
C LYS A 27 -18.65 20.66 -8.48
N MET A 28 -18.79 19.55 -7.74
CA MET A 28 -17.70 18.60 -7.52
C MET A 28 -17.31 17.89 -8.84
N ILE A 29 -18.28 17.52 -9.66
CA ILE A 29 -18.04 16.93 -10.99
C ILE A 29 -17.29 17.91 -11.89
N ASP A 30 -17.68 19.18 -11.92
CA ASP A 30 -17.01 20.21 -12.72
C ASP A 30 -15.58 20.45 -12.24
N GLY A 31 -15.34 20.43 -10.93
CA GLY A 31 -13.98 20.44 -10.36
C GLY A 31 -13.14 19.28 -10.87
N VAL A 32 -13.67 18.06 -10.83
CA VAL A 32 -12.97 16.86 -11.36
C VAL A 32 -12.75 16.95 -12.87
N ARG A 33 -13.73 17.45 -13.64
CA ARG A 33 -13.58 17.67 -15.09
C ARG A 33 -12.50 18.69 -15.41
N SER A 34 -12.37 19.76 -14.63
CA SER A 34 -11.31 20.75 -14.79
C SER A 34 -9.92 20.14 -14.56
N PHE A 35 -9.79 19.26 -13.55
CA PHE A 35 -8.57 18.47 -13.34
C PHE A 35 -8.27 17.51 -14.51
N ILE A 36 -9.29 16.84 -15.06
CA ILE A 36 -9.14 15.96 -16.23
C ILE A 36 -8.73 16.74 -17.49
N GLY A 37 -9.24 17.96 -17.67
CA GLY A 37 -8.89 18.83 -18.81
C GLY A 37 -7.45 19.36 -18.76
N GLN A 38 -6.81 19.40 -17.58
CA GLN A 38 -5.45 19.93 -17.40
C GLN A 38 -4.36 18.86 -17.51
N THR A 39 -4.72 17.57 -17.49
CA THR A 39 -3.78 16.46 -17.66
C THR A 39 -4.16 15.63 -18.88
N SER A 40 -3.52 15.90 -20.01
CA SER A 40 -3.58 15.04 -21.19
C SER A 40 -2.85 13.71 -20.91
N VAL A 41 -3.51 12.77 -20.22
CA VAL A 41 -3.04 11.38 -20.05
C VAL A 41 -4.23 10.41 -19.91
N LYS A 42 -4.12 9.35 -20.71
CA LYS A 42 -4.90 8.09 -20.87
C LYS A 42 -5.90 7.68 -19.77
N PRO A 43 -6.98 6.96 -20.13
CA PRO A 43 -8.04 6.59 -19.18
C PRO A 43 -7.48 5.65 -18.11
N VAL A 44 -7.38 6.14 -16.88
CA VAL A 44 -7.02 5.34 -15.70
C VAL A 44 -8.31 4.80 -15.10
N GLU A 45 -8.39 3.47 -15.08
CA GLU A 45 -9.37 2.68 -14.37
C GLU A 45 -9.52 3.17 -12.92
N LYS A 46 -10.77 3.24 -12.45
CA LYS A 46 -11.22 3.52 -11.08
C LYS A 46 -10.13 3.37 -10.01
N ALA A 47 -9.36 4.44 -9.79
CA ALA A 47 -8.48 4.53 -8.62
C ALA A 47 -9.39 4.68 -7.40
N THR A 48 -9.52 3.59 -6.65
CA THR A 48 -10.13 3.60 -5.33
C THR A 48 -9.26 4.51 -4.46
N ILE A 49 -9.87 5.30 -3.57
CA ILE A 49 -9.21 6.31 -2.72
C ILE A 49 -8.02 5.74 -1.90
N ASN A 50 -7.91 4.41 -1.78
CA ASN A 50 -6.81 3.68 -1.14
C ASN A 50 -5.52 3.55 -1.98
N ASP A 51 -5.54 3.94 -3.27
CA ASP A 51 -4.39 3.75 -4.17
C ASP A 51 -3.43 4.96 -4.19
N VAL A 52 -3.86 6.10 -3.64
CA VAL A 52 -3.06 7.33 -3.54
C VAL A 52 -2.21 7.27 -2.27
N ILE A 53 -0.94 6.91 -2.44
CA ILE A 53 0.05 6.97 -1.37
C ILE A 53 0.36 8.45 -1.14
N LYS A 54 0.09 8.96 0.06
CA LYS A 54 0.50 10.32 0.44
C LYS A 54 2.00 10.33 0.76
N ASN A 55 2.65 11.45 0.49
CA ASN A 55 4.10 11.62 0.67
C ASN A 55 4.58 11.49 2.13
N ASP A 56 3.67 11.46 3.11
CA ASP A 56 3.96 11.28 4.54
C ASP A 56 3.63 9.86 5.05
N THR A 57 3.13 8.98 4.19
CA THR A 57 2.52 7.70 4.60
C THR A 57 3.52 6.77 5.31
N PHE A 58 4.79 6.84 4.92
CA PHE A 58 5.88 6.02 5.46
C PHE A 58 6.91 6.83 6.25
N PHE A 59 6.65 8.10 6.55
CA PHE A 59 7.55 8.92 7.33
C PHE A 59 7.74 8.35 8.75
N GLY A 60 8.98 8.19 9.18
CA GLY A 60 9.32 7.62 10.50
C GLY A 60 9.14 6.10 10.61
N LEU A 61 8.75 5.40 9.55
CA LEU A 61 8.70 3.94 9.54
C LEU A 61 10.02 3.34 9.06
N SER A 62 10.41 2.21 9.65
CA SER A 62 11.51 1.40 9.14
C SER A 62 11.13 0.77 7.80
N VAL A 63 12.08 0.62 6.89
CA VAL A 63 11.89 0.00 5.56
C VAL A 63 11.05 -1.29 5.61
N PRO A 64 11.35 -2.30 6.47
CA PRO A 64 10.51 -3.50 6.59
C PRO A 64 9.06 -3.23 7.02
N ASP A 65 8.81 -2.28 7.91
CA ASP A 65 7.46 -1.95 8.38
C ASP A 65 6.68 -1.18 7.33
N ALA A 66 7.36 -0.27 6.62
CA ALA A 66 6.79 0.42 5.49
C ALA A 66 6.41 -0.54 4.34
N ILE A 67 7.24 -1.55 4.05
CA ILE A 67 6.91 -2.61 3.07
C ILE A 67 5.63 -3.34 3.46
N ARG A 68 5.50 -3.75 4.73
CA ARG A 68 4.29 -4.44 5.21
C ARG A 68 3.06 -3.55 5.08
N LYS A 69 3.18 -2.28 5.47
CA LYS A 69 2.10 -1.28 5.39
C LYS A 69 1.71 -1.02 3.93
N LEU A 70 2.69 -0.87 3.03
CA LEU A 70 2.47 -0.69 1.59
C LEU A 70 1.74 -1.88 0.98
N MET A 71 2.21 -3.10 1.24
CA MET A 71 1.54 -4.31 0.75
C MET A 71 0.11 -4.38 1.30
N GLY A 72 -0.09 -4.10 2.59
CA GLY A 72 -1.41 -4.04 3.22
C GLY A 72 -2.37 -3.06 2.56
N MET A 73 -1.87 -1.89 2.12
CA MET A 73 -2.66 -0.88 1.41
C MET A 73 -2.99 -1.31 -0.03
N LYS A 74 -2.00 -1.77 -0.80
CA LYS A 74 -2.17 -2.14 -2.21
C LYS A 74 -2.92 -3.46 -2.40
N ARG A 75 -2.92 -4.35 -1.39
CA ARG A 75 -3.57 -5.68 -1.38
C ARG A 75 -3.27 -6.54 -2.62
N LYS A 76 -2.11 -6.32 -3.23
CA LYS A 76 -1.65 -6.98 -4.45
C LYS A 76 -0.19 -7.40 -4.30
N PRO A 77 0.23 -8.52 -4.92
CA PRO A 77 1.64 -8.90 -4.96
C PRO A 77 2.42 -7.89 -5.81
N LEU A 78 3.55 -7.41 -5.29
CA LEU A 78 4.37 -6.37 -5.92
C LEU A 78 5.80 -6.86 -6.17
N THR A 79 6.44 -6.28 -7.16
CA THR A 79 7.86 -6.48 -7.47
C THR A 79 8.74 -5.54 -6.62
N PRO A 80 10.02 -5.88 -6.40
CA PRO A 80 10.95 -5.01 -5.67
C PRO A 80 11.07 -3.61 -6.26
N ALA A 81 10.97 -3.48 -7.59
CA ALA A 81 11.03 -2.19 -8.28
C ALA A 81 9.79 -1.33 -7.97
N GLU A 82 8.59 -1.91 -8.04
CA GLU A 82 7.35 -1.21 -7.68
C GLU A 82 7.34 -0.83 -6.20
N ILE A 83 7.80 -1.72 -5.31
CA ILE A 83 7.90 -1.44 -3.88
C ILE A 83 8.85 -0.26 -3.62
N ALA A 84 10.01 -0.25 -4.28
CA ALA A 84 10.97 0.85 -4.16
C ALA A 84 10.34 2.18 -4.59
N GLN A 85 9.68 2.21 -5.75
CA GLN A 85 9.00 3.41 -6.24
C GLN A 85 7.93 3.91 -5.25
N PHE A 86 7.06 3.02 -4.77
CA PHE A 86 6.00 3.40 -3.84
C PHE A 86 6.52 3.86 -2.47
N LEU A 87 7.65 3.32 -2.01
CA LEU A 87 8.28 3.77 -0.77
C LEU A 87 8.93 5.15 -0.94
N GLU A 88 9.51 5.43 -2.11
CA GLU A 88 10.06 6.73 -2.46
C GLU A 88 8.93 7.79 -2.57
N GLU A 89 7.84 7.44 -3.27
CA GLU A 89 6.63 8.28 -3.35
C GLU A 89 6.00 8.56 -1.97
N GLY A 90 6.02 7.58 -1.06
CA GLY A 90 5.48 7.72 0.28
C GLY A 90 6.44 8.29 1.33
N GLY A 91 7.57 8.87 0.90
CA GLY A 91 8.43 9.71 1.73
C GLY A 91 9.57 9.00 2.46
N ILE A 92 9.96 7.79 2.04
CA ILE A 92 11.17 7.15 2.59
C ILE A 92 12.41 7.79 1.99
N THR A 93 13.18 8.49 2.83
CA THR A 93 14.51 8.95 2.49
C THR A 93 15.49 7.78 2.55
N HIS A 94 16.08 7.39 1.42
CA HIS A 94 17.16 6.40 1.37
C HIS A 94 18.48 7.05 0.94
N SER A 95 19.60 6.55 1.47
CA SER A 95 20.95 6.95 1.05
C SER A 95 21.56 6.01 -0.01
N SER A 96 20.84 4.95 -0.39
CA SER A 96 21.35 3.93 -1.31
C SER A 96 21.31 4.39 -2.77
N VAL A 97 22.39 4.15 -3.50
CA VAL A 97 22.50 4.38 -4.97
C VAL A 97 21.53 3.49 -5.75
N SER A 98 21.22 2.30 -5.24
CA SER A 98 20.20 1.40 -5.82
C SER A 98 19.26 0.92 -4.74
N PHE A 99 18.23 1.71 -4.47
CA PHE A 99 17.22 1.40 -3.46
C PHE A 99 16.47 0.09 -3.75
N VAL A 100 16.27 -0.22 -5.04
CA VAL A 100 15.66 -1.48 -5.50
C VAL A 100 16.42 -2.71 -4.98
N ASN A 101 17.76 -2.69 -4.99
CA ASN A 101 18.59 -3.79 -4.49
C ASN A 101 18.52 -3.92 -2.96
N THR A 102 18.48 -2.79 -2.26
CA THR A 102 18.29 -2.75 -0.80
C THR A 102 16.92 -3.35 -0.43
N VAL A 103 15.85 -2.92 -1.11
CA VAL A 103 14.50 -3.44 -0.93
C VAL A 103 14.44 -4.94 -1.24
N GLY A 104 15.07 -5.40 -2.32
CA GLY A 104 15.16 -6.81 -2.67
C GLY A 104 15.83 -7.66 -1.58
N SER A 105 16.92 -7.15 -1.00
CA SER A 105 17.64 -7.82 0.10
C SER A 105 16.81 -7.87 1.38
N VAL A 106 16.13 -6.77 1.72
CA VAL A 106 15.20 -6.71 2.86
C VAL A 106 14.03 -7.67 2.67
N LEU A 107 13.42 -7.72 1.49
CA LEU A 107 12.33 -8.65 1.16
C LEU A 107 12.75 -10.11 1.28
N HIS A 108 13.95 -10.46 0.79
CA HIS A 108 14.47 -11.80 0.93
C HIS A 108 14.67 -12.18 2.41
N ARG A 109 15.23 -11.26 3.21
CA ARG A 109 15.38 -11.44 4.66
C ARG A 109 14.03 -11.57 5.37
N LEU A 110 13.05 -10.75 5.02
CA LEU A 110 11.69 -10.79 5.56
C LEU A 110 10.98 -12.11 5.24
N ALA A 111 11.14 -12.61 4.02
CA ALA A 111 10.57 -13.88 3.61
C ALA A 111 11.18 -15.08 4.36
N LYS A 112 12.47 -15.00 4.70
CA LYS A 112 13.21 -16.09 5.36
C LYS A 112 13.15 -16.05 6.89
N THR A 113 13.18 -14.86 7.50
CA THR A 113 13.42 -14.67 8.94
C THR A 113 12.16 -14.23 9.69
N ASP A 114 11.63 -13.04 9.36
CA ASP A 114 10.48 -12.46 10.07
C ASP A 114 9.15 -13.11 9.68
N GLY A 115 9.07 -13.64 8.45
CA GLY A 115 7.94 -14.45 8.00
C GLY A 115 6.63 -13.70 7.75
N GLY A 116 6.64 -12.36 7.73
CA GLY A 116 5.47 -11.54 7.40
C GLY A 116 5.21 -11.38 5.90
N VAL A 117 6.18 -11.72 5.06
CA VAL A 117 6.11 -11.62 3.59
C VAL A 117 6.43 -12.99 3.00
N VAL A 118 5.79 -13.32 1.87
CA VAL A 118 6.01 -14.55 1.13
C VAL A 118 6.30 -14.26 -0.34
N LEU A 119 7.13 -15.10 -0.94
CA LEU A 119 7.35 -15.09 -2.39
C LEU A 119 6.19 -15.84 -3.06
N VAL A 120 5.35 -15.10 -3.78
CA VAL A 120 4.14 -15.63 -4.43
C VAL A 120 4.49 -16.19 -5.81
N LYS A 121 5.24 -15.41 -6.59
CA LYS A 121 5.75 -15.76 -7.93
C LYS A 121 7.20 -15.28 -8.06
N ARG A 122 7.89 -15.71 -9.12
CA ARG A 122 9.28 -15.29 -9.40
C ARG A 122 9.37 -13.75 -9.39
N GLY A 123 10.02 -13.20 -8.37
CA GLY A 123 10.21 -11.76 -8.20
C GLY A 123 8.99 -10.98 -7.70
N GLN A 124 7.91 -11.65 -7.25
CA GLN A 124 6.73 -11.00 -6.69
C GLN A 124 6.50 -11.42 -5.24
N TYR A 125 6.35 -10.43 -4.37
CA TYR A 125 6.20 -10.59 -2.94
C TYR A 125 4.81 -10.15 -2.50
N GLY A 126 4.23 -10.89 -1.56
CA GLY A 126 2.93 -10.58 -0.96
C GLY A 126 2.92 -10.86 0.54
N LEU A 127 1.90 -10.38 1.25
CA LEU A 127 1.76 -10.66 2.67
C LEU A 127 1.36 -12.12 2.90
N ILE A 128 1.89 -12.72 3.97
CA ILE A 128 1.53 -14.09 4.37
C ILE A 128 0.04 -14.22 4.68
N GLU A 129 -0.57 -13.16 5.22
CA GLU A 129 -1.99 -13.07 5.58
C GLU A 129 -2.93 -13.33 4.38
N TRP A 130 -2.48 -13.07 3.15
CA TRP A 130 -3.30 -13.32 1.96
C TRP A 130 -3.30 -14.78 1.52
N TYR A 131 -2.36 -15.58 2.05
CA TYR A 131 -2.13 -16.96 1.61
C TYR A 131 -2.19 -17.91 2.82
N PRO A 132 -3.38 -18.14 3.40
CA PRO A 132 -3.56 -19.12 4.46
C PRO A 132 -3.19 -20.52 3.94
N GLY A 133 -2.17 -21.13 4.54
CA GLY A 133 -1.64 -22.44 4.13
C GLY A 133 -0.33 -22.41 3.35
N TYR A 134 0.30 -21.24 3.17
CA TYR A 134 1.63 -21.15 2.59
C TYR A 134 2.66 -21.88 3.46
N LYS A 135 3.08 -23.09 3.03
CA LYS A 135 4.17 -23.83 3.67
C LYS A 135 5.49 -23.15 3.33
N ARG A 136 6.08 -22.45 4.31
CA ARG A 136 7.44 -21.94 4.18
C ARG A 136 8.34 -23.13 3.82
N LYS A 137 9.03 -23.03 2.69
CA LYS A 137 10.08 -23.99 2.36
C LYS A 137 11.20 -23.72 3.36
N ASN A 138 11.22 -24.45 4.47
CA ASN A 138 12.22 -24.30 5.53
C ASN A 138 13.60 -24.33 4.88
N GLY A 139 14.25 -23.17 4.80
CA GLY A 139 15.67 -23.09 4.48
C GLY A 139 16.41 -23.75 5.63
N LYS A 140 17.15 -24.82 5.35
CA LYS A 140 18.08 -25.48 6.27
C LYS A 140 18.73 -24.46 7.19
N LYS A 141 18.47 -24.60 8.48
CA LYS A 141 19.32 -24.09 9.56
C LYS A 141 20.52 -25.03 9.63
N GLY A 142 21.67 -24.57 9.16
CA GLY A 142 23.00 -25.00 9.61
C GLY A 142 23.77 -23.68 9.83
N SER A 143 24.31 -23.29 10.99
CA SER A 143 24.86 -24.07 12.11
C SER A 143 25.69 -25.25 11.61
N ASP A 144 26.81 -24.92 10.97
CA ASP A 144 28.14 -25.47 11.28
C ASP A 144 29.16 -24.81 10.34
N ASP A 145 29.86 -23.79 10.84
CA ASP A 145 31.22 -23.43 10.39
C ASP A 145 31.79 -22.41 11.38
N ALA A 146 32.16 -22.93 12.54
CA ALA A 146 33.01 -22.25 13.50
C ALA A 146 34.24 -23.13 13.73
N LYS A 147 35.41 -22.55 13.38
CA LYS A 147 36.79 -22.96 13.66
C LYS A 147 37.42 -23.97 12.70
N GLU A 148 38.29 -23.45 11.84
CA GLU A 148 39.71 -23.83 11.92
C GLU A 148 40.59 -22.61 11.59
N ASN A 149 41.43 -22.26 12.56
CA ASN A 149 42.52 -21.29 12.54
C ASN A 149 43.44 -21.56 11.34
N GLN A 150 43.83 -20.58 10.51
CA GLN A 150 45.02 -19.76 10.72
C GLN A 150 46.13 -20.45 11.53
N GLU A 151 47.07 -21.09 10.83
CA GLU A 151 48.49 -21.04 11.17
C GLU A 151 49.29 -21.01 9.85
N GLU A 152 49.91 -19.86 9.66
CA GLU A 152 50.85 -19.47 8.62
C GLU A 152 52.27 -19.77 9.14
N GLU A 153 53.19 -20.09 8.22
CA GLU A 153 54.65 -19.86 8.35
C GLU A 153 55.46 -20.78 9.30
N VAL A 154 56.34 -21.66 8.75
CA VAL A 154 57.80 -21.42 8.49
C VAL A 154 58.31 -22.41 7.45
#